data_AF-A0A5K0WZQ5-F1
#
_entry.id   AF-A0A5K0WZQ5-F1
#
_cell.length_a   1.000
_cell.length_b   1.000
_cell.length_c   1.000
_cell.angle_alpha   90.00
_cell.angle_beta   90.00
_cell.angle_gamma   90.00
#
_symmetry.space_group_name_H-M   'P 1'
#
loop_
_entity.id
_entity.type
_entity.pdbx_description
1 polymer ?
#
loop_
_entity_poly.entity_id
_entity_poly.type
_entity_poly.pdbx_seq_one_letter_code
_entity_poly.pdbx_strand_id
1 'polypeptide(L)' 'YLGGAFDVESLVENLLRKLAGNEAIVVNVYDVTNSSMPLTMYGPESAEGDMSLIHSSMLDFGDPFRKHIMIC' A
#
# COMPACT_ATOMS: atom_id res chain seq x y z
N TYR A 1 -0.58 -22.36 -17.38
CA TYR A 1 -0.47 -21.49 -16.19
C TYR A 1 -1.87 -21.13 -15.74
N LEU A 2 -2.13 -21.19 -14.44
CA LEU A 2 -3.38 -20.71 -13.84
C LEU A 2 -3.02 -19.44 -13.09
N GLY A 3 -3.61 -18.32 -13.50
CA GLY A 3 -3.32 -17.00 -12.94
C GLY A 3 -4.57 -16.44 -12.26
N GLY A 4 -4.34 -15.59 -11.26
CA GLY A 4 -5.36 -14.74 -10.64
C GLY A 4 -4.94 -13.29 -10.77
N ALA A 5 -5.92 -12.40 -10.94
CA ALA A 5 -5.69 -10.97 -10.89
C ALA A 5 -6.17 -10.43 -9.54
N PHE A 6 -5.33 -9.60 -8.92
CA PHE A 6 -5.73 -8.79 -7.78
C PHE A 6 -5.93 -7.37 -8.27
N ASP A 7 -7.19 -6.94 -8.29
CA ASP A 7 -7.53 -5.53 -8.44
C ASP A 7 -7.31 -4.84 -7.10
N VAL A 8 -6.06 -4.43 -6.88
CA VAL A 8 -5.60 -3.85 -5.60
C VAL A 8 -6.38 -2.57 -5.31
N GLU A 9 -6.62 -1.73 -6.31
CA GLU A 9 -7.32 -0.45 -6.15
C GLU A 9 -8.72 -0.67 -5.57
N SER A 10 -9.55 -1.50 -6.20
CA SER A 10 -10.93 -1.73 -5.72
C SER A 10 -10.99 -2.53 -4.42
N LEU A 11 -10.19 -3.59 -4.30
CA LEU A 11 -10.31 -4.53 -3.18
C LEU A 11 -9.73 -3.96 -1.89
N VAL A 12 -8.58 -3.27 -1.96
CA VAL A 12 -7.94 -2.66 -0.79
C VAL A 12 -8.74 -1.45 -0.33
N GLU A 13 -9.23 -0.60 -1.24
CA GLU A 13 -10.10 0.52 -0.91
C GLU A 13 -11.35 0.06 -0.14
N ASN A 14 -12.03 -0.97 -0.65
CA ASN A 14 -13.23 -1.51 0.01
C ASN A 14 -12.93 -2.11 1.38
N LEU A 15 -11.72 -2.63 1.60
CA LEU A 15 -11.30 -3.16 2.89
C LEU A 15 -11.01 -2.02 3.88
N LEU A 16 -10.19 -1.05 3.49
CA LEU A 16 -9.77 0.06 4.36
C LEU A 16 -10.94 0.99 4.69
N ARG A 17 -11.86 1.21 3.74
CA ARG A 17 -13.04 2.05 3.97
C ARG A 17 -14.00 1.49 5.05
N LYS A 18 -13.87 0.20 5.42
CA LYS A 18 -14.69 -0.41 6.47
C LYS A 18 -14.09 -0.29 7.87
N LEU A 19 -12.85 0.19 7.98
CA LEU A 19 -12.19 0.36 9.27
C LEU A 19 -12.63 1.68 9.92
N ALA A 20 -12.86 1.65 11.23
CA ALA A 20 -13.12 2.86 12.01
C ALA A 20 -11.88 3.76 12.00
N GLY A 21 -12.04 5.06 11.72
CA GLY A 21 -10.94 6.03 11.70
C GLY A 21 -10.17 6.11 10.37
N ASN A 22 -10.68 5.51 9.30
CA ASN A 22 -10.09 5.56 7.96
C ASN A 22 -9.92 6.99 7.39
N GLU A 23 -10.85 7.91 7.67
CA GLU A 23 -10.81 9.30 7.20
C GLU A 23 -9.67 10.11 7.86
N ALA A 24 -9.04 9.59 8.92
CA ALA A 24 -8.00 10.27 9.68
C ALA A 24 -6.57 9.88 9.26
N ILE A 25 -6.40 8.89 8.40
CA ILE A 25 -5.08 8.32 8.04
C ILE A 25 -5.01 8.18 6.52
N VAL A 26 -3.89 8.60 5.93
CA VAL A 26 -3.59 8.39 4.51
C VAL A 26 -2.76 7.13 4.38
N VAL A 27 -3.20 6.16 3.58
CA VAL A 27 -2.50 4.87 3.45
C VAL A 27 -1.95 4.72 2.03
N ASN A 28 -0.66 4.45 1.93
CA ASN A 28 0.02 4.10 0.69
C ASN A 28 0.65 2.71 0.79
N VAL A 29 0.59 1.94 -0.27
CA VAL A 29 1.29 0.66 -0.39
C VAL A 29 2.27 0.74 -1.54
N TYR A 30 3.52 0.37 -1.28
CA TYR A 30 4.59 0.38 -2.27
C TYR A 30 5.18 -1.01 -2.46
N ASP A 31 5.45 -1.35 -3.72
CA ASP A 31 6.43 -2.38 -4.06
C ASP A 31 7.82 -1.72 -4.01
N VAL A 32 8.65 -2.21 -3.09
CA VAL A 32 10.03 -1.76 -2.83
C VAL A 32 11.04 -2.84 -3.19
N THR A 33 10.69 -3.74 -4.10
CA THR A 33 11.59 -4.76 -4.64
C THR A 33 12.84 -4.11 -5.22
N ASN A 34 12.68 -2.98 -5.92
CA ASN A 34 13.76 -2.08 -6.27
C ASN A 34 13.74 -0.88 -5.30
N SER A 35 14.63 -0.89 -4.31
CA SER A 35 14.69 0.16 -3.29
C SER A 35 14.95 1.56 -3.85
N SER A 36 15.58 1.66 -5.02
CA SER A 36 15.87 2.95 -5.68
C SER A 36 14.70 3.49 -6.49
N MET A 37 13.68 2.66 -6.76
CA MET A 37 12.53 3.03 -7.56
C MET A 37 11.26 2.36 -7.00
N PRO A 38 10.75 2.83 -5.86
CA PRO A 38 9.49 2.35 -5.30
C PRO A 38 8.34 2.52 -6.29
N LEU A 39 7.48 1.52 -6.40
CA LEU A 39 6.29 1.55 -7.25
C LEU A 39 5.04 1.61 -6.37
N THR A 40 4.18 2.60 -6.60
CA THR A 40 2.89 2.70 -5.91
C THR A 40 1.97 1.57 -6.36
N MET A 41 1.49 0.77 -5.40
CA MET A 41 0.47 -0.26 -5.62
C MET A 41 -0.93 0.20 -5.21
N TYR A 42 -1.00 1.05 -4.17
CA TYR A 42 -2.25 1.62 -3.67
C TYR A 42 -1.97 2.96 -3.00
N GLY A 43 -2.96 3.86 -3.06
CA GLY A 43 -2.92 5.18 -2.45
C GLY A 43 -2.63 6.31 -3.45
N PRO A 44 -2.85 7.57 -3.06
CA PRO A 44 -2.68 8.73 -3.93
C PRO A 44 -1.22 8.96 -4.37
N GLU A 45 -1.01 9.44 -5.60
CA GLU A 45 0.32 9.74 -6.15
C GLU A 45 1.05 10.84 -5.38
N SER A 46 0.31 11.80 -4.84
CA SER A 46 0.78 12.80 -3.89
C SER A 46 0.21 12.47 -2.52
N ALA A 47 1.07 12.15 -1.56
CA ALA A 47 0.67 12.15 -0.16
C ALA A 47 0.47 13.62 0.28
N GLU A 48 -0.65 14.22 -0.12
CA GLU A 48 -1.11 15.52 0.34
C GLU A 48 -1.66 15.36 1.77
N GLY A 49 -0.74 15.08 2.71
CA GLY A 49 -1.02 14.88 4.12
C GLY A 49 0.15 15.37 4.97
N ASP A 50 -0.08 15.50 6.28
CA ASP A 50 0.97 15.87 7.22
C ASP A 50 2.03 14.75 7.31
N MET A 51 3.05 14.80 6.44
CA MET A 51 4.17 13.86 6.40
C MET A 51 5.11 13.97 7.62
N SER A 52 4.79 14.79 8.63
CA SER A 52 5.64 14.95 9.81
C SER A 52 5.69 13.70 10.68
N LEU A 53 4.64 12.87 10.64
CA LEU A 53 4.54 11.59 11.34
C LEU A 53 4.19 10.50 10.35
N ILE A 54 5.17 9.64 10.06
CA ILE A 54 5.02 8.51 9.14
C ILE A 54 5.25 7.22 9.92
N HIS A 55 4.35 6.26 9.75
CA HIS A 55 4.54 4.90 10.22
C HIS A 55 4.74 3.95 9.04
N SER A 56 5.82 3.16 9.07
CA SER A 56 6.09 2.12 8.08
C SER A 56 5.80 0.75 8.65
N SER A 57 4.92 0.02 7.97
CA SER A 57 4.57 -1.37 8.27
C SER A 57 5.04 -2.28 7.13
N MET A 58 5.76 -3.35 7.46
CA MET A 58 6.20 -4.34 6.49
C MET A 58 5.02 -5.22 6.05
N LEU A 59 4.89 -5.45 4.75
CA LEU A 59 3.87 -6.33 4.18
C LEU A 59 4.53 -7.53 3.49
N ASP A 60 4.07 -8.73 3.84
CA ASP A 60 4.47 -9.97 3.18
C ASP A 60 3.28 -10.53 2.38
N PHE A 61 3.43 -10.57 1.05
CA PHE A 61 2.43 -11.13 0.13
C PHE A 61 2.81 -12.54 -0.37
N GLY A 62 3.86 -13.15 0.19
CA GLY A 62 4.22 -14.55 -0.03
C GLY A 62 5.11 -14.83 -1.25
N ASP A 63 5.45 -13.81 -2.06
CA ASP A 63 6.47 -13.93 -3.10
C ASP A 63 7.83 -13.48 -2.54
N PRO A 64 8.82 -14.39 -2.36
CA PRO A 64 10.13 -14.04 -1.81
C PRO A 64 10.96 -13.11 -2.71
N PHE A 65 10.59 -12.97 -3.98
CA PHE A 65 11.23 -12.04 -4.92
C PHE A 65 10.63 -10.64 -4.88
N ARG A 66 9.52 -10.44 -4.16
CA ARG A 66 8.84 -9.14 -4.05
C ARG A 66 8.85 -8.64 -2.61
N LYS A 67 9.00 -7.33 -2.46
CA LYS A 67 8.99 -6.68 -1.14
C LYS A 67 7.98 -5.56 -1.13
N HIS A 68 7.18 -5.49 -0.08
CA HIS A 68 6.11 -4.50 0.04
C HIS A 68 6.15 -3.81 1.38
N ILE A 69 5.78 -2.53 1.39
CA ILE A 69 5.60 -1.74 2.60
C ILE A 69 4.30 -0.97 2.52
N MET A 70 3.68 -0.78 3.68
CA MET A 70 2.60 0.17 3.89
C MET A 70 3.16 1.38 4.63
N ILE A 71 2.78 2.57 4.18
CA ILE A 71 3.09 3.85 4.80
C ILE A 71 1.76 4.52 5.16
N CYS A 72 1.65 4.91 6.42
CA CYS A 72 0.50 5.62 7.00
C CYS A 72 0.93 6.90 7.69
#